data_AF-A0A2X2BKD8-F1
#
_entry.id   AF-A0A2X2BKD8-F1
#
_cell.length_a   1.000
_cell.length_b   1.000
_cell.length_c   1.000
_cell.angle_alpha   90.00
_cell.angle_beta   90.00
_cell.angle_gamma   90.00
#
_symmetry.space_group_name_H-M   'P 1'
#
loop_
_entity.id
_entity.type
_entity.pdbx_description
1 polymer ?
#
loop_
_entity_poly.entity_id
_entity_poly.type
_entity_poly.pdbx_seq_one_letter_code
_entity_poly.pdbx_strand_id
1 'polypeptide(L)'
;MSRRGFIQSAAVLSGAAAVAGTVSLPFSANAQTPQGIRPDETSETIKYSACLVNCGSRCPLKVHVKDGVIRRISNETMFDDSTFGLHQIRPCLRGRSVRWKNL
;
A
#
# COMPACT_ATOMS: atom_id res chain seq x y z
N MET A 1 52.82 -1.51 -28.42
CA MET A 1 51.61 -2.35 -28.28
C MET A 1 51.33 -3.04 -29.60
N SER A 2 51.42 -4.37 -29.69
CA SER A 2 51.17 -5.08 -30.94
C SER A 2 49.67 -5.20 -31.21
N ARG A 3 49.26 -5.15 -32.49
CA ARG A 3 47.85 -5.28 -32.91
C ARG A 3 47.18 -6.55 -32.35
N ARG A 4 47.96 -7.61 -32.14
CA ARG A 4 47.48 -8.89 -31.57
C ARG A 4 47.24 -8.81 -30.06
N GLY A 5 48.07 -8.07 -29.32
CA GLY A 5 47.88 -7.88 -27.88
C GLY A 5 46.63 -7.05 -27.55
N PHE A 6 46.28 -6.08 -28.41
CA PHE A 6 45.04 -5.30 -28.28
C PHE A 6 43.79 -6.14 -28.57
N ILE A 7 43.82 -6.99 -29.60
CA ILE A 7 42.69 -7.88 -29.93
C ILE A 7 42.47 -8.93 -28.84
N GLN A 8 43.54 -9.52 -28.29
CA GLN A 8 43.42 -10.49 -27.19
C GLN A 8 42.83 -9.86 -25.92
N SER A 9 43.27 -8.65 -25.57
CA SER A 9 42.74 -7.94 -24.39
C SER A 9 41.29 -7.48 -24.61
N ALA A 10 40.92 -7.05 -25.82
CA ALA A 10 39.53 -6.73 -26.16
C ALA A 10 38.60 -7.96 -26.09
N ALA A 11 39.08 -9.14 -26.50
CA ALA A 11 38.31 -10.39 -26.44
C ALA A 11 38.05 -10.86 -25.00
N VAL A 12 39.02 -10.69 -24.10
CA VAL A 12 38.88 -11.07 -22.68
C VAL A 12 37.92 -10.12 -21.96
N LEU A 13 37.99 -8.81 -22.22
CA LEU A 13 37.13 -7.81 -21.59
C LEU A 13 35.66 -7.92 -22.02
N SER A 14 35.40 -8.30 -23.28
CA SER A 14 34.04 -8.51 -23.79
C SER A 14 33.40 -9.81 -23.27
N GLY A 15 34.20 -10.85 -23.00
CA GLY A 15 33.71 -12.09 -22.38
C GLY A 15 33.21 -11.91 -20.93
N ALA A 16 33.86 -11.05 -20.14
CA ALA A 16 33.50 -10.84 -18.73
C ALA A 16 32.19 -10.07 -18.55
N ALA A 17 31.87 -9.12 -19.44
CA ALA A 17 30.63 -8.34 -19.38
C ALA A 17 29.37 -9.20 -19.65
N ALA A 18 29.49 -10.25 -20.45
CA ALA A 18 28.37 -11.16 -20.74
C ALA A 18 27.95 -12.02 -19.53
N VAL A 19 28.86 -12.25 -18.57
CA VAL A 19 28.57 -13.06 -17.36
C VAL A 19 28.00 -12.21 -16.21
N ALA A 20 28.20 -10.89 -16.24
CA ALA A 20 27.61 -9.99 -15.24
C ALA A 20 26.08 -9.83 -15.41
N GLY A 21 25.55 -10.06 -16.62
CA GLY A 21 24.12 -10.03 -16.91
C GLY A 21 23.33 -11.24 -16.40
N THR A 22 24.01 -12.33 -15.98
CA THR A 22 23.36 -13.54 -15.46
C THR A 22 23.29 -13.58 -13.93
N VAL A 23 23.86 -12.58 -13.25
CA VAL A 23 23.70 -12.43 -11.80
C VAL A 23 22.32 -11.87 -11.51
N SER A 24 21.40 -12.76 -11.15
CA SER A 24 20.11 -12.41 -10.56
C SER A 24 20.35 -11.57 -9.31
N LEU A 25 20.14 -10.26 -9.42
CA LEU A 25 20.09 -9.36 -8.27
C LEU A 25 18.73 -9.56 -7.57
N PRO A 26 18.69 -9.72 -6.23
CA PRO A 26 17.44 -9.96 -5.49
C PRO A 26 16.54 -8.72 -5.39
N PHE A 27 16.83 -7.66 -6.14
CA PHE A 27 16.03 -6.46 -6.23
C PHE A 27 15.67 -6.19 -7.69
N SER A 28 14.40 -6.35 -8.02
CA SER A 28 13.83 -5.95 -9.30
C SER A 28 13.04 -4.67 -9.08
N ALA A 29 13.39 -3.58 -9.77
CA ALA A 29 12.59 -2.36 -9.76
C ALA A 29 11.33 -2.59 -10.60
N ASN A 30 10.31 -3.19 -10.00
CA ASN A 30 8.98 -3.26 -10.60
C ASN A 30 8.33 -1.88 -10.45
N ALA A 31 8.20 -1.15 -11.56
CA ALA A 31 7.31 0.01 -11.62
C ALA A 31 5.86 -0.50 -11.59
N GLN A 32 5.34 -0.74 -10.39
CA GLN A 32 3.92 -1.00 -10.22
C GLN A 32 3.18 0.30 -10.58
N THR A 33 2.40 0.29 -11.65
CA THR A 33 1.36 1.30 -11.84
C THR A 33 0.51 1.34 -10.55
N PRO A 34 0.17 2.53 -10.01
CA PRO A 34 -0.70 2.60 -8.86
C PRO A 34 -2.01 1.95 -9.31
N GLN A 35 -2.24 0.72 -8.86
CA GLN A 35 -3.56 0.13 -8.88
C GLN A 35 -4.37 1.06 -8.00
N GLY A 36 -5.14 1.95 -8.65
CA GLY A 36 -6.13 2.76 -7.96
C GLY A 36 -6.89 1.83 -7.02
N ILE A 37 -7.16 2.31 -5.81
CA ILE A 37 -7.85 1.55 -4.76
C ILE A 37 -9.12 0.98 -5.39
N ARG A 38 -9.07 -0.26 -5.89
CA ARG A 38 -10.25 -0.98 -6.34
C ARG A 38 -10.97 -1.27 -5.04
N PRO A 39 -12.19 -0.75 -4.83
CA PRO A 39 -13.01 -1.24 -3.73
C PRO A 39 -13.11 -2.75 -3.98
N ASP A 40 -12.51 -3.51 -3.06
CA ASP A 40 -12.44 -4.95 -3.14
C ASP A 40 -13.88 -5.47 -3.20
N GLU A 41 -14.33 -5.88 -4.40
CA GLU A 41 -15.58 -6.62 -4.62
C GLU A 41 -15.41 -8.08 -4.17
N THR A 42 -14.85 -8.26 -2.99
CA THR A 42 -15.05 -9.46 -2.20
C THR A 42 -16.04 -9.09 -1.11
N SER A 43 -16.83 -10.05 -0.64
CA SER A 43 -17.97 -9.89 0.27
C SER A 43 -17.60 -9.30 1.65
N GLU A 44 -17.06 -8.09 1.69
CA GLU A 44 -16.71 -7.38 2.90
C GLU A 44 -17.99 -6.83 3.53
N THR A 45 -18.24 -7.22 4.79
CA THR A 45 -19.33 -6.67 5.57
C THR A 45 -18.90 -5.33 6.15
N ILE A 46 -19.68 -4.29 5.88
CA ILE A 46 -19.46 -2.97 6.46
C ILE A 46 -20.18 -2.90 7.81
N LYS A 47 -19.45 -2.59 8.87
CA LYS A 47 -19.99 -2.29 10.20
C LYS A 47 -19.61 -0.86 10.60
N TYR A 48 -20.44 -0.21 11.39
CA TYR A 48 -20.15 1.12 11.94
C TYR A 48 -19.84 1.02 13.42
N SER A 49 -18.80 1.72 13.86
CA SER A 49 -18.46 1.86 15.28
C SER A 49 -17.98 3.27 15.58
N ALA A 50 -17.70 3.57 16.86
CA ALA A 50 -17.12 4.84 17.27
C ALA A 50 -15.68 4.63 17.77
N CYS A 51 -14.84 5.64 17.57
CA CYS A 51 -13.50 5.68 18.13
C CYS A 51 -13.58 5.86 19.65
N LEU A 52 -13.19 4.81 20.40
CA LEU A 52 -13.16 4.81 21.87
C LEU A 52 -11.82 5.29 22.45
N VAL A 53 -10.92 5.78 21.59
CA VAL A 53 -9.68 6.39 22.07
C VAL A 53 -10.06 7.67 22.81
N ASN A 54 -9.50 7.87 24.00
CA ASN A 54 -9.83 8.93 24.95
C ASN A 54 -9.39 10.34 24.48
N CYS A 55 -9.72 10.71 23.24
CA CYS A 55 -9.54 12.04 22.67
C CYS A 55 -10.84 12.87 22.71
N GLY A 56 -11.92 12.32 23.27
CA GLY A 56 -13.21 13.00 23.44
C GLY A 56 -14.07 13.11 22.19
N SER A 57 -13.48 13.00 20.99
CA SER A 57 -14.17 13.24 19.71
C SER A 57 -15.06 12.12 19.21
N ARG A 58 -14.98 10.90 19.78
CA ARG A 58 -15.81 9.71 19.44
C ARG A 58 -16.12 9.56 17.93
N CYS A 59 -15.10 9.71 17.08
CA CYS A 59 -15.29 9.76 15.63
C CYS A 59 -15.97 8.49 15.08
N PRO A 60 -16.88 8.62 14.09
CA PRO A 60 -17.50 7.46 13.42
C PRO A 60 -16.46 6.72 12.58
N LEU A 61 -16.46 5.39 12.70
CA LEU A 61 -15.55 4.49 12.00
C LEU A 61 -16.37 3.59 11.07
N LYS A 62 -16.06 3.61 9.77
CA LYS A 62 -16.58 2.65 8.79
C LYS A 62 -15.63 1.46 8.73
N VAL A 63 -16.02 0.36 9.36
CA VAL A 63 -15.19 -0.84 9.54
C VAL A 63 -15.50 -1.85 8.44
N HIS A 64 -14.48 -2.22 7.67
CA HIS A 64 -14.55 -3.27 6.65
C HIS A 64 -14.14 -4.60 7.29
N VAL A 65 -15.07 -5.55 7.36
CA VAL A 65 -14.88 -6.86 7.96
C VAL A 65 -14.95 -7.94 6.89
N LYS A 66 -13.94 -8.79 6.83
CA LYS A 66 -13.89 -9.96 5.94
C LYS A 66 -13.48 -11.17 6.76
N ASP A 67 -14.20 -12.28 6.61
CA ASP A 67 -13.95 -13.52 7.35
C ASP A 67 -13.88 -13.34 8.88
N GLY A 68 -14.71 -12.44 9.42
CA GLY A 68 -14.73 -12.10 10.85
C GLY A 68 -13.57 -11.21 11.33
N VAL A 69 -12.63 -10.84 10.46
CA VAL A 69 -11.47 -10.01 10.78
C VAL A 69 -11.63 -8.60 10.19
N ILE A 70 -11.26 -7.58 10.97
CA ILE A 70 -11.23 -6.20 10.48
C ILE A 70 -10.06 -6.04 9.52
N ARG A 71 -10.35 -5.81 8.25
CA ARG A 71 -9.35 -5.62 7.19
C ARG A 71 -8.86 -4.18 7.12
N ARG A 72 -9.79 -3.24 7.27
CA ARG A 72 -9.54 -1.80 7.14
C ARG A 72 -10.61 -0.98 7.85
N ILE A 73 -10.22 0.21 8.30
CA ILE A 73 -11.14 1.27 8.73
C ILE A 73 -11.06 2.40 7.71
N SER A 74 -12.19 2.74 7.11
CA SER A 74 -12.34 3.81 6.14
C SER A 74 -13.09 4.99 6.75
N ASN A 75 -13.02 6.13 6.07
CA ASN A 75 -13.84 7.28 6.41
C ASN A 75 -15.30 6.98 6.03
N GLU A 76 -16.23 7.64 6.71
CA GLU A 76 -17.63 7.63 6.29
C GLU A 76 -17.78 8.23 4.88
N THR A 77 -18.73 7.71 4.12
CA THR A 77 -19.10 8.22 2.81
C THR A 77 -19.89 9.51 3.03
N MET A 78 -19.24 10.63 2.73
CA MET A 78 -19.69 11.98 3.03
C MET A 78 -21.02 12.33 2.38
N PHE A 79 -21.78 13.17 3.07
CA PHE A 79 -23.02 13.79 2.62
C PHE A 79 -22.85 15.31 2.81
N ASP A 80 -22.76 16.07 1.71
CA ASP A 80 -22.67 17.54 1.61
C ASP A 80 -21.98 18.37 2.74
N ASP A 81 -20.74 18.83 2.50
CA ASP A 81 -19.94 19.65 3.43
C ASP A 81 -20.41 21.11 3.52
N SER A 82 -21.24 21.55 2.57
CA SER A 82 -21.81 22.90 2.57
C SER A 82 -22.95 23.05 3.58
N THR A 83 -23.59 21.94 3.96
CA THR A 83 -24.67 21.95 4.94
C THR A 83 -24.13 21.71 6.35
N PHE A 84 -24.38 22.68 7.25
CA PHE A 84 -23.97 22.57 8.66
C PHE A 84 -24.58 21.30 9.31
N GLY A 85 -23.72 20.50 9.96
CA GLY A 85 -24.12 19.24 10.58
C GLY A 85 -24.01 18.00 9.68
N LEU A 86 -23.76 18.17 8.38
CA LEU A 86 -23.53 17.07 7.44
C LEU A 86 -22.05 16.90 7.05
N HIS A 87 -21.18 17.79 7.54
CA HIS A 87 -19.73 17.73 7.33
C HIS A 87 -19.10 16.34 7.60
N GLN A 88 -18.04 16.03 6.84
CA GLN A 88 -17.39 14.73 6.94
C GLN A 88 -16.53 14.66 8.18
N ILE A 89 -16.84 13.74 9.09
CA ILE A 89 -15.95 13.43 10.20
C ILE A 89 -14.90 12.43 9.70
N ARG A 90 -13.66 12.90 9.57
CA ARG A 90 -12.51 12.08 9.15
C ARG A 90 -11.77 11.59 10.39
N PRO A 91 -11.77 10.28 10.70
CA PRO A 91 -11.05 9.77 11.86
C PRO A 91 -9.55 10.02 11.73
N CYS A 92 -8.88 10.33 12.83
CA CYS A 92 -7.42 10.50 12.83
C CYS A 92 -6.69 9.17 12.62
N LEU A 93 -5.37 9.23 12.42
CA LEU A 93 -4.55 8.03 12.21
C LEU A 93 -4.70 7.01 13.35
N ARG A 94 -4.80 7.50 14.61
CA ARG A 94 -5.03 6.67 15.79
C ARG A 94 -6.37 5.94 15.74
N GLY A 95 -7.44 6.62 15.30
CA GLY A 95 -8.77 6.03 15.15
C GLY A 95 -8.82 4.95 14.06
N ARG A 96 -8.10 5.16 12.96
CA ARG A 96 -7.99 4.17 11.88
C ARG A 96 -7.05 3.00 12.19
N SER A 97 -6.16 3.16 13.17
CA SER A 97 -5.23 2.10 13.60
C SER A 97 -5.72 1.33 14.81
N VAL A 98 -6.97 1.54 15.28
CA VAL A 98 -7.51 0.77 16.40
C VAL A 98 -7.64 -0.69 15.98
N ARG A 99 -6.96 -1.57 16.72
CA ARG A 99 -7.04 -3.02 16.55
C ARG A 99 -8.08 -3.56 17.51
N TRP A 100 -9.29 -3.85 17.03
CA TRP A 100 -10.28 -4.55 17.85
C TRP A 100 -9.90 -6.03 17.88
N LYS A 101 -9.76 -6.59 19.08
CA LYS A 101 -9.58 -8.03 19.28
C LYS A 101 -10.97 -8.65 19.40
N ASN A 102 -11.49 -9.05 18.25
CA ASN A 102 -12.66 -9.91 18.03
C ASN A 102 -14.00 -9.38 18.59
N LEU A 103 -15.06 -9.55 17.81
CA LEU A 103 -16.44 -9.26 18.22
C LEU A 103 -17.08 -10.51 18.81
#